data_AF-A0A1J4JF63-F1
#
_entry.id   AF-A0A1J4JF63-F1
#
_cell.length_a   1.000
_cell.length_b   1.000
_cell.length_c   1.000
_cell.angle_alpha   90.00
_cell.angle_beta   90.00
_cell.angle_gamma   90.00
#
_symmetry.space_group_name_H-M   'P 1'
#
loop_
_entity.id
_entity.type
_entity.pdbx_description
1 polymer ?
#
loop_
_entity_poly.entity_id
_entity_poly.type
_entity_poly.pdbx_seq_one_letter_code
_entity_poly.pdbx_strand_id
1 'polypeptide(L)'
;MINLTIFALTSLQSFGHSSAFSGYQSIRMLSCGFSNHFTPILYSDFVKHYIVKGSKFSNVLNSAIILDAEEDKVYKKTLVDSGGSSRVEIKRCLFLKCTSSGEGGGIKIGNDNSETSFLISSTGFSQCKASVGDAFYSQTKDLSISSSCIDTSLNNAFYAKEKSLISLSQTTVSNSKLNVNMICLRAEISRINVSGSINQIKIKAAAENLVITNSNFGQNSGETMLIFETPGSREILFHSCNFIQNRYEYLVSFQGAMCRFAECSLMSDQSSKYSREGNGFVMANCKFSESEVEVKNRIPLQGDYSGCTFNTQITINNDMGQTYQCWDKMSSDNSSSKSKAASITVSVIFVGIVIAVLVVGIVYFGKRRCKSSKLGDQIPLFYTGL
;
A
#
# COMPACT_ATOMS: atom_id res chain seq x y z
N MET A 1 38.04 6.51 -5.33
CA MET A 1 37.01 6.17 -6.34
C MET A 1 36.51 4.77 -6.03
N ILE A 2 35.37 4.64 -5.36
CA ILE A 2 34.77 3.35 -5.00
C ILE A 2 33.51 3.17 -5.84
N ASN A 3 33.58 2.22 -6.77
CA ASN A 3 32.50 1.38 -7.31
C ASN A 3 31.15 2.03 -7.64
N LEU A 4 31.14 2.92 -8.65
CA LEU A 4 29.91 3.20 -9.42
C LEU A 4 29.36 1.93 -10.09
N THR A 5 30.24 0.98 -10.41
CA THR A 5 29.92 -0.28 -11.10
C THR A 5 29.16 -1.27 -10.22
N ILE A 6 29.47 -1.39 -8.92
CA ILE A 6 28.71 -2.26 -8.01
C ILE A 6 27.31 -1.69 -7.80
N PHE A 7 27.18 -0.37 -7.62
CA PHE A 7 25.87 0.29 -7.53
C PHE A 7 25.06 0.12 -8.82
N ALA A 8 25.70 0.26 -9.99
CA ALA A 8 25.08 0.03 -11.30
C ALA A 8 24.64 -1.44 -11.48
N LEU A 9 25.46 -2.40 -11.06
CA LEU A 9 25.16 -3.85 -11.13
C LEU A 9 24.06 -4.27 -10.14
N THR A 10 24.02 -3.68 -8.93
CA THR A 10 22.89 -3.87 -7.99
C THR A 10 21.62 -3.17 -8.47
N SER A 11 21.73 -2.05 -9.20
CA SER A 11 20.59 -1.36 -9.81
C SER A 11 20.03 -2.10 -11.03
N LEU A 12 20.83 -2.98 -11.64
CA LEU A 12 20.46 -3.82 -12.79
C LEU A 12 19.91 -5.20 -12.40
N GLN A 13 19.72 -5.49 -11.10
CA GLN A 13 19.21 -6.79 -10.60
C GLN A 13 19.99 -8.03 -11.14
N SER A 14 21.23 -7.86 -11.60
CA SER A 14 21.99 -8.93 -12.29
C SER A 14 22.77 -9.85 -11.34
N PHE A 15 22.69 -9.63 -10.03
CA PHE A 15 23.12 -10.59 -9.02
C PHE A 15 21.90 -11.13 -8.31
N GLY A 16 21.70 -12.45 -8.40
CA GLY A 16 20.71 -13.17 -7.61
C GLY A 16 21.04 -13.03 -6.13
N HIS A 17 20.46 -12.05 -5.48
CA HIS A 17 20.59 -11.89 -4.05
C HIS A 17 19.66 -12.92 -3.39
N SER A 18 20.22 -13.77 -2.52
CA SER A 18 19.45 -14.81 -1.83
C SER A 18 18.55 -14.20 -0.77
N SER A 19 17.33 -14.72 -0.64
CA SER A 19 16.47 -14.39 0.49
C SER A 19 17.09 -14.85 1.82
N ALA A 20 16.69 -14.21 2.93
CA ALA A 20 17.15 -14.65 4.25
C ALA A 20 16.62 -16.05 4.59
N PHE A 21 15.42 -16.37 4.10
CA PHE A 21 14.81 -17.69 4.19
C PHE A 21 14.35 -18.12 2.79
N SER A 22 14.80 -19.29 2.32
CA SER A 22 14.49 -19.82 0.98
C SER A 22 14.12 -21.31 1.03
N GLY A 23 13.09 -21.73 0.30
CA GLY A 23 12.83 -23.14 -0.03
C GLY A 23 12.31 -24.03 1.10
N TYR A 24 11.76 -23.45 2.17
CA TYR A 24 11.20 -24.22 3.28
C TYR A 24 9.73 -24.56 3.04
N GLN A 25 9.29 -25.78 3.30
CA GLN A 25 7.88 -26.12 3.16
C GLN A 25 7.00 -25.52 4.26
N SER A 26 7.59 -25.20 5.42
CA SER A 26 6.87 -24.62 6.55
C SER A 26 7.79 -23.71 7.34
N ILE A 27 7.27 -22.54 7.72
CA ILE A 27 8.03 -21.53 8.48
C ILE A 27 7.15 -20.94 9.57
N ARG A 28 7.78 -20.66 10.72
CA ARG A 28 7.17 -19.90 11.80
C ARG A 28 8.10 -18.76 12.20
N MET A 29 7.73 -17.53 11.85
CA MET A 29 8.46 -16.31 12.19
C MET A 29 7.65 -15.55 13.24
N LEU A 30 8.24 -15.35 14.43
CA LEU A 30 7.56 -14.72 15.56
C LEU A 30 8.36 -13.50 16.03
N SER A 31 7.71 -12.34 16.08
CA SER A 31 8.27 -11.10 16.64
C SER A 31 9.62 -10.72 16.04
N CYS A 32 9.83 -10.95 14.74
CA CYS A 32 11.09 -10.64 14.06
C CYS A 32 11.08 -9.21 13.50
N GLY A 33 12.24 -8.59 13.35
CA GLY A 33 12.39 -7.27 12.71
C GLY A 33 13.40 -7.33 11.56
N PHE A 34 13.00 -6.88 10.37
CA PHE A 34 13.85 -6.79 9.18
C PHE A 34 13.82 -5.37 8.64
N SER A 35 14.98 -4.81 8.34
CA SER A 35 15.10 -3.43 7.87
C SER A 35 16.23 -3.25 6.86
N ASN A 36 16.01 -2.41 5.83
CA ASN A 36 17.02 -2.01 4.86
C ASN A 36 17.60 -3.19 4.06
N HIS A 37 16.71 -4.01 3.48
CA HIS A 37 17.10 -5.15 2.64
C HIS A 37 16.85 -4.86 1.17
N PHE A 38 17.76 -5.32 0.31
CA PHE A 38 17.56 -5.26 -1.15
C PHE A 38 16.82 -6.49 -1.71
N THR A 39 16.66 -7.53 -0.88
CA THR A 39 16.00 -8.79 -1.23
C THR A 39 14.73 -9.06 -0.45
N PRO A 40 13.90 -9.99 -0.95
CA PRO A 40 12.88 -10.63 -0.14
C PRO A 40 13.50 -11.22 1.12
N ILE A 41 12.85 -11.02 2.26
CA ILE A 41 13.23 -11.67 3.51
C ILE A 41 12.87 -13.14 3.43
N LEU A 42 11.68 -13.41 2.90
CA LEU A 42 11.16 -14.75 2.74
C LEU A 42 10.84 -15.02 1.28
N TYR A 43 11.41 -16.10 0.76
CA TYR A 43 11.09 -16.65 -0.55
C TYR A 43 10.75 -18.13 -0.42
N SER A 44 9.65 -18.58 -1.03
CA SER A 44 9.39 -20.01 -1.19
C SER A 44 8.52 -20.26 -2.42
N ASP A 45 8.88 -21.30 -3.16
CA ASP A 45 8.12 -21.85 -4.29
C ASP A 45 7.15 -22.97 -3.86
N PHE A 46 7.34 -23.51 -2.66
CA PHE A 46 6.46 -24.51 -2.07
C PHE A 46 5.99 -24.08 -0.68
N VAL A 47 4.67 -24.04 -0.48
CA VAL A 47 4.05 -23.60 0.77
C VAL A 47 3.17 -24.71 1.31
N LYS A 48 3.44 -25.17 2.52
CA LYS A 48 2.53 -26.06 3.27
C LYS A 48 1.89 -25.33 4.44
N HIS A 49 2.70 -24.75 5.33
CA HIS A 49 2.19 -24.04 6.49
C HIS A 49 3.13 -22.92 6.94
N TYR A 50 2.69 -21.68 6.76
CA TYR A 50 3.47 -20.49 7.06
C TYR A 50 2.75 -19.62 8.08
N ILE A 51 3.44 -19.26 9.16
CA ILE A 51 2.93 -18.32 10.15
C ILE A 51 3.97 -17.24 10.37
N VAL A 52 3.63 -16.01 10.01
CA VAL A 52 4.39 -14.81 10.35
C VAL A 52 3.55 -14.00 11.32
N LYS A 53 3.99 -13.92 12.57
CA LYS A 53 3.23 -13.26 13.63
C LYS A 53 4.09 -12.24 14.36
N GLY A 54 3.56 -11.03 14.50
CA GLY A 54 4.20 -10.02 15.34
C GLY A 54 5.43 -9.36 14.71
N SER A 55 5.73 -9.62 13.44
CA SER A 55 6.98 -9.19 12.79
C SER A 55 6.88 -7.83 12.10
N LYS A 56 8.02 -7.14 11.91
CA LYS A 56 8.15 -5.87 11.18
C LYS A 56 9.09 -6.03 9.99
N PHE A 57 8.67 -5.53 8.83
CA PHE A 57 9.43 -5.46 7.59
C PHE A 57 9.49 -3.99 7.16
N SER A 58 10.69 -3.43 7.03
CA SER A 58 10.86 -2.00 6.74
C SER A 58 11.94 -1.70 5.71
N ASN A 59 11.70 -0.71 4.84
CA ASN A 59 12.65 -0.29 3.79
C ASN A 59 13.23 -1.48 3.00
N VAL A 60 12.36 -2.39 2.55
CA VAL A 60 12.77 -3.52 1.70
C VAL A 60 12.63 -3.09 0.25
N LEU A 61 13.70 -3.13 -0.54
CA LEU A 61 13.70 -2.77 -1.97
C LEU A 61 13.34 -3.96 -2.86
N ASN A 62 12.43 -4.78 -2.37
CA ASN A 62 11.70 -5.83 -3.07
C ASN A 62 10.41 -6.12 -2.27
N SER A 63 9.58 -7.05 -2.76
CA SER A 63 8.54 -7.69 -1.95
C SER A 63 9.17 -8.33 -0.71
N ALA A 64 8.70 -7.99 0.50
CA ALA A 64 9.31 -8.51 1.73
C ALA A 64 9.09 -10.02 1.89
N ILE A 65 7.93 -10.51 1.45
CA ILE A 65 7.58 -11.92 1.41
C ILE A 65 7.15 -12.26 -0.02
N ILE A 66 7.78 -13.28 -0.61
CA ILE A 66 7.42 -13.86 -1.91
C ILE A 66 7.15 -15.34 -1.69
N LEU A 67 5.90 -15.75 -1.87
CA LEU A 67 5.46 -17.13 -1.76
C LEU A 67 4.82 -17.53 -3.09
N ASP A 68 5.65 -17.71 -4.10
CA ASP A 68 5.22 -17.86 -5.48
C ASP A 68 6.08 -18.92 -6.17
N ALA A 69 5.42 -19.82 -6.89
CA ALA A 69 6.04 -20.78 -7.78
C ALA A 69 6.16 -20.13 -9.16
N GLU A 70 7.18 -19.31 -9.36
CA GLU A 70 7.52 -18.83 -10.70
C GLU A 70 8.07 -20.00 -11.54
N GLU A 71 7.44 -20.29 -12.69
CA GLU A 71 7.82 -21.40 -13.58
C GLU A 71 9.19 -21.19 -14.29
N ASP A 72 9.73 -19.97 -14.32
CA ASP A 72 10.85 -19.60 -15.21
C ASP A 72 12.26 -19.55 -14.59
N LYS A 73 12.44 -19.96 -13.33
CA LYS A 73 13.78 -19.98 -12.70
C LYS A 73 14.42 -21.36 -12.69
N VAL A 74 14.74 -21.94 -13.86
CA VAL A 74 15.72 -23.03 -14.18
C VAL A 74 15.75 -24.32 -13.31
N TYR A 75 15.14 -24.37 -12.13
CA TYR A 75 15.00 -25.54 -11.29
C TYR A 75 13.67 -26.20 -11.62
N LYS A 76 13.69 -27.00 -12.69
CA LYS A 76 12.63 -27.97 -12.99
C LYS A 76 12.61 -29.04 -11.90
N LYS A 77 12.00 -28.74 -10.75
CA LYS A 77 11.30 -29.75 -9.97
C LYS A 77 9.83 -29.55 -10.23
N THR A 78 9.27 -30.43 -11.05
CA THR A 78 7.84 -30.66 -11.17
C THR A 78 7.31 -31.12 -9.82
N LEU A 79 7.11 -30.19 -8.90
CA LEU A 79 6.47 -30.45 -7.62
C LEU A 79 4.97 -30.43 -7.89
N VAL A 80 4.46 -31.62 -8.13
CA VAL A 80 3.03 -31.93 -8.08
C VAL A 80 2.55 -31.51 -6.70
N ASP A 81 1.73 -30.46 -6.67
CA ASP A 81 1.00 -30.02 -5.48
C ASP A 81 0.27 -31.23 -4.90
N SER A 82 0.75 -31.71 -3.75
CA SER A 82 0.29 -32.96 -3.15
C SER A 82 -1.02 -32.71 -2.40
N GLY A 83 -2.04 -32.17 -3.07
CA GLY A 83 -3.46 -32.15 -2.68
C GLY A 83 -3.80 -31.74 -1.24
N GLY A 84 -2.88 -31.10 -0.53
CA GLY A 84 -3.00 -30.78 0.89
C GLY A 84 -3.13 -29.28 1.02
N SER A 85 -4.25 -28.82 1.58
CA SER A 85 -4.53 -27.39 1.78
C SER A 85 -3.35 -26.66 2.40
N SER A 86 -2.67 -25.84 1.61
CA SER A 86 -1.59 -24.98 2.08
C SER A 86 -2.20 -23.76 2.78
N ARG A 87 -1.57 -23.30 3.86
CA ARG A 87 -2.08 -22.18 4.66
C ARG A 87 -0.98 -21.18 4.98
N VAL A 88 -1.27 -19.91 4.72
CA VAL A 88 -0.38 -18.78 5.07
C VAL A 88 -1.12 -17.84 6.00
N GLU A 89 -0.51 -17.55 7.14
CA GLU A 89 -1.05 -16.63 8.13
C GLU A 89 -0.08 -15.48 8.42
N ILE A 90 -0.54 -14.26 8.19
CA ILE A 90 0.17 -13.02 8.52
C ILE A 90 -0.63 -12.30 9.60
N LYS A 91 -0.10 -12.25 10.81
CA LYS A 91 -0.84 -11.78 11.99
C LYS A 91 -0.07 -10.73 12.75
N ARG A 92 -0.68 -9.57 13.05
CA ARG A 92 -0.04 -8.52 13.87
C ARG A 92 1.31 -8.06 13.31
N CYS A 93 1.42 -7.99 11.99
CA CYS A 93 2.65 -7.60 11.30
C CYS A 93 2.61 -6.14 10.85
N LEU A 94 3.78 -5.59 10.52
CA LEU A 94 3.92 -4.26 9.92
C LEU A 94 4.83 -4.34 8.70
N PHE A 95 4.33 -3.88 7.56
CA PHE A 95 5.10 -3.66 6.33
C PHE A 95 5.18 -2.16 6.06
N LEU A 96 6.39 -1.61 6.07
CA LEU A 96 6.63 -0.18 5.96
C LEU A 96 7.65 0.10 4.85
N LYS A 97 7.29 0.89 3.85
CA LYS A 97 8.23 1.27 2.76
C LYS A 97 8.84 0.05 2.04
N CYS A 98 8.07 -1.02 1.86
CA CYS A 98 8.48 -2.16 1.03
C CYS A 98 8.17 -1.85 -0.43
N THR A 99 9.19 -1.78 -1.28
CA THR A 99 9.11 -1.34 -2.67
C THR A 99 9.60 -2.45 -3.60
N SER A 100 8.69 -3.01 -4.39
CA SER A 100 8.99 -3.99 -5.45
C SER A 100 8.92 -3.33 -6.82
N SER A 101 9.80 -3.76 -7.74
CA SER A 101 9.65 -3.45 -9.17
C SER A 101 8.59 -4.32 -9.85
N GLY A 102 8.26 -5.47 -9.24
CA GLY A 102 7.22 -6.39 -9.69
C GLY A 102 5.94 -6.24 -8.86
N GLU A 103 5.24 -7.35 -8.71
CA GLU A 103 3.96 -7.44 -8.00
C GLU A 103 4.16 -7.57 -6.48
N GLY A 104 3.24 -7.01 -5.69
CA GLY A 104 3.20 -7.21 -4.24
C GLY A 104 4.30 -6.47 -3.49
N GLY A 105 4.09 -5.22 -3.07
CA GLY A 105 5.16 -4.45 -2.42
C GLY A 105 5.52 -4.99 -1.03
N GLY A 106 4.53 -5.29 -0.21
CA GLY A 106 4.73 -6.02 1.05
C GLY A 106 4.83 -7.54 0.83
N ILE A 107 3.81 -8.09 0.18
CA ILE A 107 3.65 -9.55 0.00
C ILE A 107 3.26 -9.87 -1.44
N LYS A 108 3.95 -10.81 -2.07
CA LYS A 108 3.51 -11.51 -3.29
C LYS A 108 3.23 -12.95 -2.92
N ILE A 109 2.04 -13.47 -3.25
CA ILE A 109 1.68 -14.85 -2.95
C ILE A 109 0.81 -15.49 -4.04
N GLY A 110 1.18 -16.72 -4.34
CA GLY A 110 0.44 -17.64 -5.18
C GLY A 110 0.45 -17.28 -6.67
N ASN A 111 -0.25 -18.11 -7.43
CA ASN A 111 -0.44 -18.02 -8.86
C ASN A 111 -1.83 -18.56 -9.22
N ASP A 112 -2.19 -18.53 -10.50
CA ASP A 112 -3.50 -18.99 -11.00
C ASP A 112 -3.89 -20.42 -10.60
N ASN A 113 -2.91 -21.28 -10.27
CA ASN A 113 -3.13 -22.66 -9.89
C ASN A 113 -3.09 -22.91 -8.37
N SER A 114 -2.78 -21.91 -7.55
CA SER A 114 -2.64 -22.04 -6.10
C SER A 114 -3.94 -22.50 -5.42
N GLU A 115 -3.85 -23.47 -4.50
CA GLU A 115 -4.94 -23.92 -3.62
C GLU A 115 -4.79 -23.38 -2.18
N THR A 116 -3.94 -22.35 -2.00
CA THR A 116 -3.57 -21.82 -0.69
C THR A 116 -4.71 -21.02 -0.05
N SER A 117 -4.93 -21.20 1.25
CA SER A 117 -5.74 -20.26 2.05
C SER A 117 -4.83 -19.20 2.68
N PHE A 118 -5.08 -17.92 2.35
CA PHE A 118 -4.28 -16.79 2.79
C PHE A 118 -5.05 -15.91 3.79
N LEU A 119 -4.50 -15.79 5.00
CA LEU A 119 -5.09 -15.02 6.09
C LEU A 119 -4.17 -13.85 6.49
N ILE A 120 -4.70 -12.63 6.39
CA ILE A 120 -4.08 -11.41 6.93
C ILE A 120 -4.95 -10.90 8.07
N SER A 121 -4.37 -10.72 9.26
CA SER A 121 -5.10 -10.18 10.41
C SER A 121 -4.28 -9.20 11.22
N SER A 122 -4.91 -8.13 11.70
CA SER A 122 -4.27 -7.10 12.54
C SER A 122 -2.97 -6.55 11.94
N THR A 123 -2.85 -6.46 10.61
CA THR A 123 -1.60 -6.16 9.93
C THR A 123 -1.66 -4.80 9.23
N GLY A 124 -0.59 -4.02 9.35
CA GLY A 124 -0.47 -2.71 8.72
C GLY A 124 0.47 -2.73 7.51
N PHE A 125 0.07 -2.05 6.44
CA PHE A 125 0.87 -1.75 5.25
C PHE A 125 0.90 -0.23 5.08
N SER A 126 2.09 0.38 5.07
CA SER A 126 2.22 1.81 4.83
C SER A 126 3.37 2.11 3.89
N GLN A 127 3.10 2.97 2.91
CA GLN A 127 4.08 3.43 1.92
C GLN A 127 4.72 2.27 1.14
N CYS A 128 4.04 1.13 1.05
CA CYS A 128 4.45 0.04 0.16
C CYS A 128 4.20 0.45 -1.29
N LYS A 129 5.00 -0.10 -2.21
CA LYS A 129 4.90 0.21 -3.64
C LYS A 129 5.25 -1.01 -4.49
N ALA A 130 4.47 -1.25 -5.54
CA ALA A 130 4.67 -2.29 -6.54
C ALA A 130 4.14 -1.81 -7.90
N SER A 131 4.35 -2.61 -8.96
CA SER A 131 3.64 -2.40 -10.23
C SER A 131 2.15 -2.74 -10.07
N VAL A 132 1.85 -3.83 -9.36
CA VAL A 132 0.50 -4.30 -9.03
C VAL A 132 0.46 -4.81 -7.60
N GLY A 133 -0.56 -4.42 -6.84
CA GLY A 133 -0.74 -4.70 -5.43
C GLY A 133 0.33 -4.07 -4.53
N ASP A 134 0.27 -2.76 -4.25
CA ASP A 134 1.27 -2.07 -3.42
C ASP A 134 1.42 -2.74 -2.04
N ALA A 135 0.32 -2.94 -1.29
CA ALA A 135 0.38 -3.65 -0.02
C ALA A 135 0.68 -5.13 -0.24
N PHE A 136 -0.15 -5.79 -1.06
CA PHE A 136 0.01 -7.18 -1.41
C PHE A 136 -0.61 -7.50 -2.77
N TYR A 137 -0.09 -8.58 -3.36
CA TYR A 137 -0.60 -9.24 -4.55
C TYR A 137 -0.91 -10.70 -4.21
N SER A 138 -2.16 -11.12 -4.44
CA SER A 138 -2.64 -12.45 -4.09
C SER A 138 -3.33 -13.13 -5.26
N GLN A 139 -2.89 -14.36 -5.54
CA GLN A 139 -3.55 -15.33 -6.42
C GLN A 139 -3.63 -16.68 -5.71
N THR A 140 -4.69 -16.93 -4.96
CA THR A 140 -4.82 -18.13 -4.11
C THR A 140 -6.22 -18.74 -4.19
N LYS A 141 -6.53 -19.69 -3.30
CA LYS A 141 -7.88 -20.24 -3.20
C LYS A 141 -8.81 -19.25 -2.50
N ASP A 142 -8.38 -18.78 -1.33
CA ASP A 142 -9.16 -17.95 -0.42
C ASP A 142 -8.29 -16.85 0.19
N LEU A 143 -8.80 -15.63 0.22
CA LEU A 143 -8.21 -14.50 0.93
C LEU A 143 -9.15 -14.04 2.04
N SER A 144 -8.65 -13.98 3.27
CA SER A 144 -9.35 -13.35 4.40
C SER A 144 -8.49 -12.25 5.00
N ILE A 145 -9.03 -11.03 5.03
CA ILE A 145 -8.40 -9.86 5.63
C ILE A 145 -9.30 -9.35 6.76
N SER A 146 -8.71 -9.24 7.95
CA SER A 146 -9.42 -8.78 9.14
C SER A 146 -8.62 -7.74 9.93
N SER A 147 -9.29 -6.70 10.44
CA SER A 147 -8.66 -5.70 11.34
C SER A 147 -7.33 -5.14 10.81
N SER A 148 -7.21 -4.96 9.50
CA SER A 148 -5.94 -4.64 8.83
C SER A 148 -6.01 -3.28 8.13
N CYS A 149 -4.85 -2.71 7.84
CA CYS A 149 -4.77 -1.33 7.39
C CYS A 149 -3.79 -1.15 6.25
N ILE A 150 -4.19 -0.37 5.26
CA ILE A 150 -3.38 -0.02 4.09
C ILE A 150 -3.40 1.50 3.95
N ASP A 151 -2.23 2.12 3.95
CA ASP A 151 -2.11 3.57 3.83
C ASP A 151 -1.00 4.01 2.87
N THR A 152 -1.26 5.11 2.17
CA THR A 152 -0.29 5.74 1.28
C THR A 152 0.21 4.80 0.17
N SER A 153 -0.70 4.04 -0.46
CA SER A 153 -0.41 3.24 -1.66
C SER A 153 -0.58 4.09 -2.92
N LEU A 154 0.52 4.33 -3.65
CA LEU A 154 0.56 5.32 -4.73
C LEU A 154 0.09 4.82 -6.10
N ASN A 155 0.04 3.50 -6.32
CA ASN A 155 -0.31 2.90 -7.60
C ASN A 155 -1.66 2.16 -7.51
N ASN A 156 -1.76 1.21 -6.60
CA ASN A 156 -2.97 0.42 -6.31
C ASN A 156 -2.85 -0.18 -4.90
N ALA A 157 -3.87 -0.02 -4.06
CA ALA A 157 -3.80 -0.46 -2.66
C ALA A 157 -3.46 -1.95 -2.52
N PHE A 158 -4.15 -2.81 -3.28
CA PHE A 158 -3.90 -4.25 -3.34
C PHE A 158 -4.47 -4.88 -4.61
N TYR A 159 -4.08 -6.13 -4.86
CA TYR A 159 -4.66 -6.99 -5.90
C TYR A 159 -5.01 -8.35 -5.32
N ALA A 160 -6.21 -8.85 -5.65
CA ALA A 160 -6.68 -10.16 -5.20
C ALA A 160 -7.46 -10.88 -6.31
N LYS A 161 -6.98 -12.06 -6.71
CA LYS A 161 -7.67 -12.97 -7.61
C LYS A 161 -7.73 -14.34 -6.95
N GLU A 162 -8.86 -14.64 -6.34
CA GLU A 162 -9.05 -15.84 -5.55
C GLU A 162 -10.01 -16.80 -6.23
N LYS A 163 -9.74 -18.11 -6.18
CA LYS A 163 -10.62 -19.10 -6.83
C LYS A 163 -12.00 -19.17 -6.19
N SER A 164 -12.10 -18.97 -4.88
CA SER A 164 -13.35 -19.15 -4.13
C SER A 164 -13.75 -17.87 -3.38
N LEU A 165 -13.10 -17.53 -2.27
CA LEU A 165 -13.58 -16.45 -1.40
C LEU A 165 -12.60 -15.29 -1.27
N ILE A 166 -13.12 -14.06 -1.35
CA ILE A 166 -12.50 -12.85 -0.79
C ILE A 166 -13.36 -12.38 0.38
N SER A 167 -12.79 -12.33 1.58
CA SER A 167 -13.45 -11.81 2.79
C SER A 167 -12.68 -10.61 3.34
N LEU A 168 -13.31 -9.43 3.35
CA LEU A 168 -12.78 -8.19 3.90
C LEU A 168 -13.62 -7.77 5.10
N SER A 169 -13.00 -7.71 6.27
CA SER A 169 -13.67 -7.33 7.52
C SER A 169 -12.84 -6.35 8.33
N GLN A 170 -13.44 -5.26 8.81
CA GLN A 170 -12.73 -4.30 9.68
C GLN A 170 -11.42 -3.78 9.05
N THR A 171 -11.39 -3.60 7.73
CA THR A 171 -10.19 -3.19 6.98
C THR A 171 -10.25 -1.70 6.69
N THR A 172 -9.17 -0.98 6.99
CA THR A 172 -9.03 0.44 6.62
C THR A 172 -8.11 0.62 5.43
N VAL A 173 -8.54 1.39 4.43
CA VAL A 173 -7.72 1.83 3.31
C VAL A 173 -7.73 3.35 3.30
N SER A 174 -6.58 3.99 3.49
CA SER A 174 -6.48 5.45 3.58
C SER A 174 -5.43 6.03 2.63
N ASN A 175 -5.67 7.25 2.14
CA ASN A 175 -4.71 8.04 1.36
C ASN A 175 -4.08 7.27 0.18
N SER A 176 -4.87 6.40 -0.46
CA SER A 176 -4.36 5.41 -1.41
C SER A 176 -5.04 5.51 -2.77
N LYS A 177 -4.36 5.09 -3.84
CA LYS A 177 -5.03 4.82 -5.11
C LYS A 177 -5.76 3.49 -5.03
N LEU A 178 -7.07 3.54 -5.27
CA LEU A 178 -7.98 2.42 -5.11
C LEU A 178 -8.06 1.49 -6.30
N ASN A 179 -7.19 1.61 -7.33
CA ASN A 179 -7.11 0.80 -8.57
C ASN A 179 -6.97 -0.73 -8.30
N VAL A 180 -7.92 -1.28 -7.57
CA VAL A 180 -7.97 -2.56 -6.91
C VAL A 180 -8.86 -3.42 -7.77
N ASN A 181 -8.35 -4.58 -8.13
CA ASN A 181 -9.13 -5.61 -8.80
C ASN A 181 -9.30 -6.77 -7.83
N MET A 182 -10.56 -7.06 -7.49
CA MET A 182 -10.97 -8.23 -6.74
C MET A 182 -11.70 -9.17 -7.70
N ILE A 183 -11.16 -10.36 -7.92
CA ILE A 183 -11.73 -11.38 -8.78
C ILE A 183 -11.95 -12.62 -7.93
N CYS A 184 -13.19 -13.10 -7.81
CA CYS A 184 -13.51 -14.24 -6.96
C CYS A 184 -14.81 -14.94 -7.37
N LEU A 185 -15.09 -16.10 -6.79
CA LEU A 185 -16.43 -16.69 -6.85
C LEU A 185 -17.37 -15.91 -5.93
N ARG A 186 -16.97 -15.68 -4.67
CA ARG A 186 -17.75 -15.02 -3.62
C ARG A 186 -16.94 -13.92 -2.95
N ALA A 187 -17.60 -12.79 -2.70
CA ALA A 187 -17.05 -11.67 -1.94
C ALA A 187 -17.90 -11.39 -0.69
N GLU A 188 -17.25 -11.22 0.45
CA GLU A 188 -17.86 -10.81 1.71
C GLU A 188 -17.18 -9.55 2.22
N ILE A 189 -17.89 -8.42 2.25
CA ILE A 189 -17.30 -7.15 2.63
C ILE A 189 -18.12 -6.55 3.77
N SER A 190 -17.48 -6.32 4.91
CA SER A 190 -18.14 -5.77 6.08
C SER A 190 -17.23 -4.86 6.89
N ARG A 191 -17.80 -3.79 7.44
CA ARG A 191 -17.08 -2.89 8.37
C ARG A 191 -15.78 -2.35 7.79
N ILE A 192 -15.70 -2.12 6.48
CA ILE A 192 -14.51 -1.50 5.88
C ILE A 192 -14.58 0.02 6.03
N ASN A 193 -13.42 0.66 6.08
CA ASN A 193 -13.31 2.11 6.03
C ASN A 193 -12.37 2.49 4.89
N VAL A 194 -12.87 3.22 3.90
CA VAL A 194 -12.05 3.75 2.81
C VAL A 194 -12.10 5.26 2.88
N SER A 195 -10.95 5.90 3.08
CA SER A 195 -10.90 7.34 3.28
C SER A 195 -9.76 8.06 2.56
N GLY A 196 -10.01 9.28 2.09
CA GLY A 196 -8.96 10.12 1.47
C GLY A 196 -8.32 9.47 0.24
N SER A 197 -9.01 8.51 -0.38
CA SER A 197 -8.46 7.65 -1.42
C SER A 197 -9.03 8.04 -2.79
N ILE A 198 -8.30 7.71 -3.85
CA ILE A 198 -8.68 8.13 -5.21
C ILE A 198 -8.88 6.95 -6.17
N ASN A 199 -9.60 7.17 -7.25
CA ASN A 199 -9.98 6.18 -8.26
C ASN A 199 -10.99 5.14 -7.74
N GLN A 200 -10.91 3.90 -8.23
CA GLN A 200 -12.03 2.96 -8.27
C GLN A 200 -11.66 1.57 -7.77
N ILE A 201 -12.56 0.93 -7.03
CA ILE A 201 -12.47 -0.48 -6.67
C ILE A 201 -13.33 -1.29 -7.64
N LYS A 202 -12.74 -2.31 -8.26
CA LYS A 202 -13.40 -3.18 -9.22
C LYS A 202 -13.59 -4.58 -8.64
N ILE A 203 -14.83 -5.06 -8.65
CA ILE A 203 -15.21 -6.35 -8.09
C ILE A 203 -15.83 -7.21 -9.19
N LYS A 204 -15.18 -8.32 -9.51
CA LYS A 204 -15.69 -9.38 -10.38
C LYS A 204 -15.99 -10.60 -9.52
N ALA A 205 -17.27 -10.86 -9.32
CA ALA A 205 -17.76 -11.98 -8.52
C ALA A 205 -18.82 -12.76 -9.29
N ALA A 206 -18.83 -14.08 -9.13
CA ALA A 206 -19.83 -14.96 -9.75
C ALA A 206 -20.99 -15.33 -8.81
N ALA A 207 -20.93 -14.91 -7.54
CA ALA A 207 -21.95 -15.18 -6.56
C ALA A 207 -23.30 -14.55 -6.93
N GLU A 208 -24.38 -15.21 -6.51
CA GLU A 208 -25.76 -14.78 -6.76
C GLU A 208 -26.08 -13.44 -6.11
N ASN A 209 -25.51 -13.15 -4.94
CA ASN A 209 -25.68 -11.87 -4.26
C ASN A 209 -24.33 -11.37 -3.76
N LEU A 210 -24.13 -10.06 -3.83
CA LEU A 210 -22.98 -9.38 -3.25
C LEU A 210 -23.47 -8.40 -2.19
N VAL A 211 -22.94 -8.54 -0.97
CA VAL A 211 -23.38 -7.72 0.16
C VAL A 211 -22.19 -6.96 0.74
N ILE A 212 -22.33 -5.64 0.83
CA ILE A 212 -21.41 -4.73 1.52
C ILE A 212 -22.15 -4.14 2.72
N THR A 213 -21.68 -4.42 3.92
CA THR A 213 -22.39 -4.02 5.16
C THR A 213 -21.57 -3.12 6.07
N ASN A 214 -22.24 -2.23 6.79
CA ASN A 214 -21.68 -1.46 7.90
C ASN A 214 -20.37 -0.73 7.56
N SER A 215 -20.22 -0.27 6.32
CA SER A 215 -18.94 0.21 5.78
C SER A 215 -18.94 1.72 5.61
N ASN A 216 -17.79 2.35 5.78
CA ASN A 216 -17.59 3.79 5.68
C ASN A 216 -16.74 4.14 4.45
N PHE A 217 -17.21 5.12 3.67
CA PHE A 217 -16.55 5.61 2.48
C PHE A 217 -16.52 7.14 2.56
N GLY A 218 -15.37 7.71 2.93
CA GLY A 218 -15.25 9.12 3.24
C GLY A 218 -14.16 9.88 2.48
N GLN A 219 -14.45 11.07 1.96
CA GLN A 219 -13.45 11.97 1.35
C GLN A 219 -12.70 11.32 0.19
N ASN A 220 -13.36 10.42 -0.54
CA ASN A 220 -12.75 9.76 -1.70
C ASN A 220 -13.10 10.51 -2.99
N SER A 221 -12.32 10.33 -4.05
CA SER A 221 -12.58 10.99 -5.33
C SER A 221 -12.15 10.21 -6.56
N GLY A 222 -12.86 10.36 -7.68
CA GLY A 222 -12.51 9.69 -8.94
C GLY A 222 -13.65 9.75 -9.96
N GLU A 223 -13.61 8.88 -10.97
CA GLU A 223 -14.70 8.77 -11.95
C GLU A 223 -15.85 7.94 -11.39
N THR A 224 -15.62 6.67 -11.09
CA THR A 224 -16.57 5.77 -10.43
C THR A 224 -15.94 5.14 -9.20
N MET A 225 -16.62 5.11 -8.06
CA MET A 225 -16.02 4.58 -6.83
C MET A 225 -15.98 3.05 -6.81
N LEU A 226 -17.11 2.40 -7.09
CA LEU A 226 -17.26 0.94 -7.08
C LEU A 226 -17.79 0.43 -8.42
N ILE A 227 -17.09 -0.51 -9.03
CA ILE A 227 -17.47 -1.12 -10.32
C ILE A 227 -17.71 -2.61 -10.11
N PHE A 228 -18.91 -3.08 -10.44
CA PHE A 228 -19.32 -4.47 -10.34
C PHE A 228 -19.45 -5.10 -11.72
N GLU A 229 -18.59 -6.08 -12.01
CA GLU A 229 -18.69 -6.93 -13.20
C GLU A 229 -19.13 -8.33 -12.77
N THR A 230 -20.42 -8.46 -12.45
CA THR A 230 -21.00 -9.64 -11.82
C THR A 230 -22.19 -10.17 -12.62
N PRO A 231 -21.98 -10.78 -13.80
CA PRO A 231 -23.07 -11.16 -14.72
C PRO A 231 -24.03 -12.19 -14.15
N GLY A 232 -23.61 -12.96 -13.13
CA GLY A 232 -24.46 -13.94 -12.43
C GLY A 232 -25.17 -13.40 -11.18
N SER A 233 -24.89 -12.16 -10.77
CA SER A 233 -25.47 -11.59 -9.56
C SER A 233 -26.89 -11.09 -9.82
N ARG A 234 -27.82 -11.45 -8.94
CA ARG A 234 -29.19 -10.93 -8.90
C ARG A 234 -29.25 -9.59 -8.18
N GLU A 235 -28.52 -9.46 -7.07
CA GLU A 235 -28.54 -8.26 -6.24
C GLU A 235 -27.15 -7.89 -5.70
N ILE A 236 -26.84 -6.60 -5.79
CA ILE A 236 -25.74 -5.92 -5.10
C ILE A 236 -26.38 -5.08 -3.99
N LEU A 237 -26.16 -5.45 -2.74
CA LEU A 237 -26.75 -4.80 -1.57
C LEU A 237 -25.70 -4.04 -0.78
N PHE A 238 -25.90 -2.74 -0.65
CA PHE A 238 -25.25 -1.91 0.37
C PHE A 238 -26.20 -1.80 1.55
N HIS A 239 -25.78 -2.23 2.72
CA HIS A 239 -26.61 -2.18 3.92
C HIS A 239 -25.90 -1.47 5.08
N SER A 240 -26.54 -0.44 5.63
CA SER A 240 -25.97 0.36 6.73
C SER A 240 -24.60 0.95 6.39
N CYS A 241 -24.40 1.38 5.13
CA CYS A 241 -23.14 1.99 4.68
C CYS A 241 -23.20 3.51 4.73
N ASN A 242 -22.07 4.16 5.01
CA ASN A 242 -21.94 5.61 5.09
C ASN A 242 -21.07 6.13 3.95
N PHE A 243 -21.58 7.13 3.22
CA PHE A 243 -20.89 7.85 2.16
C PHE A 243 -20.74 9.31 2.58
N ILE A 244 -19.51 9.81 2.67
CA ILE A 244 -19.19 11.05 3.37
C ILE A 244 -18.29 11.90 2.49
N GLN A 245 -18.75 13.06 2.03
CA GLN A 245 -17.88 13.99 1.31
C GLN A 245 -17.14 13.37 0.11
N ASN A 246 -17.69 12.32 -0.53
CA ASN A 246 -17.05 11.77 -1.72
C ASN A 246 -17.29 12.68 -2.93
N ARG A 247 -16.39 12.60 -3.91
CA ARG A 247 -16.41 13.40 -5.14
C ARG A 247 -16.20 12.48 -6.34
N TYR A 248 -17.28 11.85 -6.79
CA TYR A 248 -17.28 10.98 -7.97
C TYR A 248 -18.24 11.46 -9.05
N GLU A 249 -18.01 11.06 -10.30
CA GLU A 249 -19.06 11.15 -11.31
C GLU A 249 -20.20 10.18 -10.97
N TYR A 250 -19.83 8.96 -10.55
CA TYR A 250 -20.76 7.91 -10.11
C TYR A 250 -20.27 7.23 -8.82
N LEU A 251 -21.14 7.00 -7.84
CA LEU A 251 -20.75 6.15 -6.69
C LEU A 251 -20.62 4.68 -7.11
N VAL A 252 -21.55 4.17 -7.91
CA VAL A 252 -21.53 2.78 -8.36
C VAL A 252 -21.74 2.65 -9.87
N SER A 253 -21.15 1.60 -10.43
CA SER A 253 -21.49 1.07 -11.76
C SER A 253 -21.64 -0.44 -11.68
N PHE A 254 -22.68 -0.98 -12.29
CA PHE A 254 -23.00 -2.41 -12.27
C PHE A 254 -23.67 -2.87 -13.58
N GLN A 255 -23.57 -4.17 -13.89
CA GLN A 255 -24.21 -4.76 -15.06
C GLN A 255 -25.07 -5.97 -14.67
N GLY A 256 -26.32 -6.00 -15.15
CA GLY A 256 -27.22 -7.15 -15.05
C GLY A 256 -27.87 -7.40 -13.68
N ALA A 257 -27.25 -6.93 -12.60
CA ALA A 257 -27.78 -7.05 -11.24
C ALA A 257 -28.68 -5.86 -10.86
N MET A 258 -29.58 -6.07 -9.89
CA MET A 258 -30.20 -4.98 -9.14
C MET A 258 -29.18 -4.41 -8.14
N CYS A 259 -29.11 -3.10 -7.98
CA CYS A 259 -28.25 -2.45 -6.98
C CYS A 259 -29.09 -1.70 -5.96
N ARG A 260 -29.06 -2.15 -4.71
CA ARG A 260 -29.87 -1.60 -3.61
C ARG A 260 -28.98 -0.98 -2.54
N PHE A 261 -29.31 0.25 -2.17
CA PHE A 261 -28.82 0.94 -1.00
C PHE A 261 -29.91 0.87 0.06
N ALA A 262 -29.67 0.18 1.16
CA ALA A 262 -30.61 -0.02 2.25
C ALA A 262 -30.06 0.54 3.56
N GLU A 263 -30.78 1.49 4.17
CA GLU A 263 -30.39 2.09 5.45
C GLU A 263 -29.01 2.78 5.40
N CYS A 264 -28.61 3.23 4.21
CA CYS A 264 -27.34 3.94 4.02
C CYS A 264 -27.47 5.41 4.44
N SER A 265 -26.36 6.00 4.88
CA SER A 265 -26.28 7.45 5.14
C SER A 265 -25.38 8.12 4.12
N LEU A 266 -25.87 9.20 3.51
CA LEU A 266 -25.12 10.03 2.58
C LEU A 266 -24.99 11.44 3.18
N MET A 267 -23.75 11.83 3.47
CA MET A 267 -23.43 13.02 4.26
C MET A 267 -22.50 13.95 3.49
N SER A 268 -23.06 15.06 3.03
CA SER A 268 -22.38 16.07 2.22
C SER A 268 -21.66 15.42 1.04
N ASP A 269 -22.26 14.38 0.46
CA ASP A 269 -21.68 13.68 -0.67
C ASP A 269 -21.76 14.62 -1.88
N GLN A 270 -20.66 14.78 -2.58
CA GLN A 270 -20.52 15.72 -3.70
C GLN A 270 -20.46 14.98 -5.04
N SER A 271 -20.86 13.70 -5.06
CA SER A 271 -20.88 12.92 -6.30
C SER A 271 -22.00 13.41 -7.22
N SER A 272 -21.73 13.46 -8.52
CA SER A 272 -22.66 13.97 -9.53
C SER A 272 -23.91 13.09 -9.66
N LYS A 273 -23.73 11.77 -9.64
CA LYS A 273 -24.79 10.77 -9.66
C LYS A 273 -24.45 9.60 -8.73
N TYR A 274 -25.47 8.92 -8.23
CA TYR A 274 -25.23 7.74 -7.39
C TYR A 274 -24.94 6.48 -8.21
N SER A 275 -25.54 6.36 -9.38
CA SER A 275 -25.34 5.20 -10.26
C SER A 275 -25.12 5.64 -11.70
N ARG A 276 -24.24 4.93 -12.40
CA ARG A 276 -24.04 5.09 -13.84
C ARG A 276 -25.23 4.53 -14.62
N GLU A 277 -25.75 3.38 -14.18
CA GLU A 277 -26.89 2.72 -14.79
C GLU A 277 -28.20 3.18 -14.15
N GLY A 278 -29.27 3.26 -14.97
CA GLY A 278 -30.59 3.68 -14.51
C GLY A 278 -31.48 2.53 -14.01
N ASN A 279 -31.49 1.41 -14.74
CA ASN A 279 -32.35 0.28 -14.43
C ASN A 279 -31.84 -0.53 -13.22
N GLY A 280 -32.74 -0.90 -12.33
CA GLY A 280 -32.43 -1.76 -11.18
C GLY A 280 -31.70 -1.06 -10.04
N PHE A 281 -31.58 0.28 -10.06
CA PHE A 281 -31.05 1.04 -8.94
C PHE A 281 -32.14 1.39 -7.92
N VAL A 282 -31.93 1.07 -6.64
CA VAL A 282 -32.92 1.30 -5.58
C VAL A 282 -32.28 1.89 -4.33
N MET A 283 -32.92 2.90 -3.75
CA MET A 283 -32.59 3.46 -2.45
C MET A 283 -33.75 3.25 -1.46
N ALA A 284 -33.52 2.56 -0.35
CA ALA A 284 -34.53 2.24 0.64
C ALA A 284 -34.08 2.68 2.03
N ASN A 285 -34.91 3.47 2.71
CA ASN A 285 -34.66 3.92 4.08
C ASN A 285 -33.32 4.65 4.27
N CYS A 286 -32.80 5.30 3.23
CA CYS A 286 -31.54 6.03 3.28
C CYS A 286 -31.71 7.42 3.91
N LYS A 287 -30.65 7.93 4.55
CA LYS A 287 -30.61 9.25 5.17
C LYS A 287 -29.68 10.17 4.37
N PHE A 288 -30.14 11.38 4.10
CA PHE A 288 -29.38 12.40 3.37
C PHE A 288 -29.24 13.66 4.21
N SER A 289 -28.04 14.27 4.19
CA SER A 289 -27.83 15.59 4.77
C SER A 289 -28.35 16.73 3.87
N GLU A 290 -28.51 16.42 2.59
CA GLU A 290 -28.95 17.32 1.52
C GLU A 290 -30.47 17.36 1.40
N SER A 291 -30.95 18.35 0.65
CA SER A 291 -32.38 18.48 0.36
C SER A 291 -32.86 17.43 -0.63
N GLU A 292 -34.15 17.11 -0.60
CA GLU A 292 -34.76 16.14 -1.52
C GLU A 292 -34.55 16.52 -2.99
N VAL A 293 -34.64 17.82 -3.32
CA VAL A 293 -34.48 18.32 -4.70
C VAL A 293 -33.06 18.07 -5.21
N GLU A 294 -32.05 18.33 -4.38
CA GLU A 294 -30.65 18.07 -4.73
C GLU A 294 -30.38 16.57 -4.93
N VAL A 295 -30.92 15.74 -4.03
CA VAL A 295 -30.75 14.29 -4.08
C VAL A 295 -31.44 13.69 -5.31
N LYS A 296 -32.66 14.14 -5.64
CA LYS A 296 -33.42 13.69 -6.82
C LYS A 296 -32.65 13.88 -8.13
N ASN A 297 -31.90 14.97 -8.25
CA ASN A 297 -31.09 15.24 -9.44
C ASN A 297 -29.90 14.27 -9.61
N ARG A 298 -29.51 13.56 -8.53
CA ARG A 298 -28.39 12.59 -8.52
C ARG A 298 -28.86 11.13 -8.64
N ILE A 299 -30.14 10.88 -8.39
CA ILE A 299 -30.77 9.56 -8.59
C ILE A 299 -31.04 9.38 -10.10
N PRO A 300 -30.74 8.21 -10.70
CA PRO A 300 -31.10 7.95 -12.09
C PRO A 300 -32.61 8.04 -12.34
N LEU A 301 -33.04 8.46 -13.54
CA LEU A 301 -34.47 8.64 -13.88
C LEU A 301 -35.35 7.40 -13.67
N GLN A 302 -34.78 6.20 -13.78
CA GLN A 302 -35.46 4.91 -13.62
C GLN A 302 -35.19 4.26 -12.25
N GLY A 303 -34.51 4.98 -11.34
CA GLY A 303 -34.21 4.48 -10.01
C GLY A 303 -35.38 4.71 -9.05
N ASP A 304 -35.66 3.73 -8.21
CA ASP A 304 -36.67 3.84 -7.16
C ASP A 304 -36.04 4.34 -5.87
N TYR A 305 -36.74 5.22 -5.15
CA TYR A 305 -36.40 5.58 -3.79
C TYR A 305 -37.63 5.59 -2.88
N SER A 306 -37.52 4.96 -1.71
CA SER A 306 -38.62 4.82 -0.75
C SER A 306 -38.13 4.95 0.69
N GLY A 307 -38.96 5.51 1.58
CA GLY A 307 -38.65 5.65 3.01
C GLY A 307 -37.43 6.52 3.34
N CYS A 308 -36.90 7.27 2.38
CA CYS A 308 -35.70 8.09 2.57
C CYS A 308 -36.00 9.39 3.35
N THR A 309 -35.05 9.84 4.18
CA THR A 309 -35.16 11.11 4.91
C THR A 309 -34.09 12.11 4.44
N PHE A 310 -34.46 13.39 4.36
CA PHE A 310 -33.64 14.48 3.82
C PHE A 310 -33.37 15.54 4.89
N ASN A 311 -32.39 16.43 4.64
CA ASN A 311 -31.98 17.49 5.58
C ASN A 311 -31.72 16.96 7.01
N THR A 312 -31.24 15.71 7.11
CA THR A 312 -31.06 15.05 8.40
C THR A 312 -29.65 15.35 8.93
N GLN A 313 -29.55 15.82 10.17
CA GLN A 313 -28.26 15.85 10.86
C GLN A 313 -27.86 14.42 11.20
N ILE A 314 -26.93 13.87 10.43
CA ILE A 314 -26.49 12.49 10.60
C ILE A 314 -25.24 12.50 11.47
N THR A 315 -25.29 11.79 12.59
CA THR A 315 -24.10 11.46 13.38
C THR A 315 -23.78 10.00 13.13
N ILE A 316 -22.60 9.72 12.59
CA ILE A 316 -22.11 8.35 12.46
C ILE A 316 -21.11 8.07 13.57
N ASN A 317 -21.23 6.89 14.17
CA ASN A 317 -20.09 6.32 14.88
C ASN A 317 -19.19 5.72 13.80
N ASN A 318 -18.11 6.43 13.47
CA ASN A 318 -17.06 5.86 12.63
C ASN A 318 -16.33 4.82 13.47
N ASP A 319 -16.91 3.64 13.59
CA ASP A 319 -16.28 2.48 14.22
C ASP A 319 -15.12 2.07 13.31
N MET A 320 -13.97 2.74 13.48
CA MET A 320 -12.73 2.34 12.83
C MET A 320 -12.28 0.95 13.29
N GLY A 321 -13.04 0.26 14.16
CA GLY A 321 -12.72 -1.07 14.64
C GLY A 321 -11.36 -1.13 15.30
N GLN A 322 -10.86 -2.33 15.51
CA GLN A 322 -9.57 -2.62 16.17
C GLN A 322 -8.33 -2.17 15.37
N THR A 323 -8.48 -1.23 14.42
CA THR A 323 -7.40 -0.72 13.57
C THR A 323 -6.37 0.09 14.36
N TYR A 324 -6.65 0.55 15.58
CA TYR A 324 -5.59 1.01 16.47
C TYR A 324 -4.49 -0.06 16.61
N GLN A 325 -4.83 -1.36 16.69
CA GLN A 325 -3.84 -2.44 16.82
C GLN A 325 -2.94 -2.61 15.58
N CYS A 326 -3.39 -2.21 14.38
CA CYS A 326 -2.55 -2.23 13.19
C CYS A 326 -1.58 -1.03 13.18
N TRP A 327 -2.03 0.13 13.67
CA TRP A 327 -1.27 1.39 13.73
C TRP A 327 -0.44 1.54 15.01
N ASP A 328 -0.71 0.75 16.05
CA ASP A 328 0.02 0.77 17.32
C ASP A 328 1.50 0.44 17.11
N LYS A 329 1.82 -0.39 16.12
CA LYS A 329 3.20 -0.67 15.69
C LYS A 329 3.80 0.39 14.77
N MET A 330 3.00 1.33 14.25
CA MET A 330 3.46 2.44 13.41
C MET A 330 3.96 3.66 14.22
N SER A 331 3.60 3.79 15.50
CA SER A 331 4.11 4.84 16.39
C SER A 331 5.56 4.53 16.83
N SER A 332 6.57 5.41 16.80
CA SER A 332 6.66 6.84 16.54
C SER A 332 8.05 7.19 15.95
N ASP A 333 8.38 6.78 14.72
CA ASP A 333 9.54 7.37 14.01
C ASP A 333 9.16 8.74 13.42
N ASN A 334 8.59 9.60 14.29
CA ASN A 334 8.71 11.05 14.19
C ASN A 334 10.06 11.50 14.79
N SER A 335 11.09 10.64 14.78
CA SER A 335 12.44 11.17 14.61
C SER A 335 12.43 11.82 13.23
N SER A 336 12.17 13.12 13.23
CA SER A 336 12.39 13.99 12.11
C SER A 336 13.68 13.54 11.42
N SER A 337 13.54 12.86 10.28
CA SER A 337 14.54 12.94 9.25
C SER A 337 14.48 14.38 8.73
N LYS A 338 14.84 15.34 9.59
CA LYS A 338 15.47 16.57 9.16
C LYS A 338 16.56 16.08 8.23
N SER A 339 16.36 16.35 6.96
CA SER A 339 17.18 15.85 5.88
C SER A 339 18.65 15.94 6.28
N LYS A 340 19.35 14.79 6.33
CA LYS A 340 20.82 14.80 6.45
C LYS A 340 21.45 15.60 5.29
N ALA A 341 20.69 15.84 4.21
CA ALA A 341 21.05 16.79 3.17
C ALA A 341 21.23 18.24 3.68
N ALA A 342 20.36 18.75 4.56
CA ALA A 342 20.50 20.12 5.08
C ALA A 342 21.69 20.27 6.06
N SER A 343 21.98 19.24 6.86
CA SER A 343 23.15 19.26 7.76
C SER A 343 24.47 19.17 6.98
N ILE A 344 24.51 18.40 5.89
CA ILE A 344 25.72 18.28 5.05
C ILE A 344 25.97 19.61 4.31
N THR A 345 24.95 20.30 3.80
CA THR A 345 25.13 21.60 3.16
C THR A 345 25.64 22.66 4.13
N VAL A 346 25.14 22.70 5.37
CA VAL A 346 25.63 23.64 6.40
C VAL A 346 27.08 23.31 6.80
N SER A 347 27.44 22.03 6.96
CA SER A 347 28.82 21.64 7.27
C SER A 347 29.81 21.94 6.14
N VAL A 348 29.41 21.75 4.87
CA VAL A 348 30.26 22.07 3.71
C VAL A 348 30.46 23.59 3.58
N ILE A 349 29.42 24.39 3.82
CA ILE A 349 29.54 25.86 3.83
C ILE A 349 30.46 26.32 4.97
N PHE A 350 30.32 25.74 6.17
CA PHE A 350 31.14 26.11 7.32
C PHE A 350 32.62 25.77 7.12
N VAL A 351 32.92 24.57 6.58
CA VAL A 351 34.30 24.18 6.22
C VAL A 351 34.86 25.09 5.12
N GLY A 352 34.05 25.45 4.12
CA GLY A 352 34.45 26.40 3.07
C GLY A 352 34.81 27.78 3.62
N ILE A 353 34.02 28.31 4.56
CA ILE A 353 34.29 29.61 5.21
C ILE A 353 35.58 29.54 6.05
N VAL A 354 35.79 28.46 6.82
CA VAL A 354 37.00 28.29 7.64
C VAL A 354 38.26 28.23 6.76
N ILE A 355 38.21 27.52 5.62
CA ILE A 355 39.32 27.46 4.67
C ILE A 355 39.57 28.84 4.04
N ALA A 356 38.52 29.56 3.64
CA ALA A 356 38.65 30.90 3.08
C ALA A 356 39.29 31.89 4.08
N VAL A 357 38.88 31.84 5.35
CA VAL A 357 39.47 32.67 6.42
C VAL A 357 40.94 32.31 6.67
N LEU A 358 41.29 31.01 6.65
CA LEU A 358 42.68 30.57 6.78
C LEU A 358 43.54 31.05 5.61
N VAL A 359 43.07 30.93 4.37
CA VAL A 359 43.80 31.39 3.18
C VAL A 359 43.99 32.90 3.20
N VAL A 360 42.93 33.68 3.52
CA VAL A 360 43.03 35.14 3.65
C VAL A 360 43.98 35.52 4.79
N GLY A 361 43.91 34.82 5.93
CA GLY A 361 44.82 35.01 7.06
C GLY A 361 46.28 34.77 6.68
N ILE A 362 46.58 33.68 5.97
CA ILE A 362 47.93 33.35 5.50
C ILE A 362 48.44 34.39 4.48
N VAL A 363 47.60 34.83 3.54
CA VAL A 363 47.99 35.85 2.55
C VAL A 363 48.23 37.20 3.23
N TYR A 364 47.40 37.57 4.21
CA TYR A 364 47.52 38.83 4.94
C TYR A 364 48.75 38.85 5.86
N PHE A 365 48.99 37.76 6.60
CA PHE A 365 50.19 37.62 7.44
C PHE A 365 51.47 37.44 6.61
N GLY A 366 51.42 36.72 5.50
CA GLY A 366 52.52 36.56 4.56
C GLY A 366 52.93 37.89 3.91
N LYS A 367 51.96 38.71 3.48
CA LYS A 367 52.24 40.07 2.98
C LYS A 367 52.78 41.01 4.05
N ARG A 368 52.38 40.86 5.32
CA ARG A 368 52.92 41.67 6.42
C ARG A 368 54.34 41.27 6.83
N ARG A 369 54.75 40.01 6.64
CA ARG A 369 56.13 39.57 6.93
C ARG A 369 57.13 39.77 5.79
N CYS A 370 56.69 39.94 4.54
CA CYS A 370 57.60 40.22 3.42
C CYS A 370 57.97 41.70 3.23
N LYS A 371 57.85 42.53 4.29
CA LYS A 371 58.26 43.93 4.25
C LYS A 371 59.22 44.28 5.40
N SER A 372 60.30 43.52 5.56
CA SER A 372 61.60 44.01 6.08
C SER A 372 62.66 42.91 6.06
N SER A 373 63.57 42.93 5.07
CA SER A 373 65.01 43.06 5.32
C SER A 373 65.76 43.13 3.97
N LYS A 374 66.33 44.30 3.69
CA LYS A 374 67.50 44.42 2.81
C LYS A 374 68.73 43.90 3.57
N LEU A 375 69.77 43.58 2.79
CA LEU A 375 71.11 43.08 3.15
C LEU A 375 71.17 41.58 3.46
N GLY A 376 72.06 40.79 2.87
CA GLY A 376 73.16 41.11 1.97
C GLY A 376 73.74 39.83 1.39
N ASP A 377 74.56 40.01 0.34
CA ASP A 377 75.39 39.00 -0.28
C ASP A 377 76.12 38.14 0.75
N GLN A 378 76.08 36.81 0.59
CA GLN A 378 77.25 35.95 0.62
C GLN A 378 76.88 34.48 0.33
N ILE A 379 77.50 33.96 -0.74
CA ILE A 379 77.64 32.54 -1.06
C ILE A 379 78.78 31.97 -0.18
N PRO A 380 78.66 30.71 0.29
CA PRO A 380 79.64 29.67 -0.09
C PRO A 380 78.91 28.34 -0.40
N LEU A 381 79.10 27.65 -1.55
CA LEU A 381 80.26 26.82 -1.95
C LEU A 381 80.89 26.01 -0.80
N PHE A 382 80.52 24.73 -0.62
CA PHE A 382 81.35 23.57 -1.05
C PHE A 382 80.96 22.18 -0.48
N TYR A 383 81.17 21.18 -1.36
CA TYR A 383 81.66 19.80 -1.23
C TYR A 383 80.87 18.65 -0.55
N THR A 384 80.48 17.69 -1.42
CA THR A 384 80.71 16.23 -1.44
C THR A 384 80.85 15.40 -0.15
N GLY A 385 80.14 14.27 -0.14
CA GLY A 385 80.75 12.95 0.01
C GLY A 385 80.63 12.26 1.37
N LEU A 386 79.66 11.35 1.49
CA LEU A 386 79.86 9.93 1.84
C LEU A 386 78.59 9.14 1.49
#